data_AF-A0AAN8RU84-F1
#
_entry.id   AF-A0AAN8RU84-F1
#
_cell.length_a   1.000
_cell.length_b   1.000
_cell.length_c   1.000
_cell.angle_alpha   90.00
_cell.angle_beta   90.00
_cell.angle_gamma   90.00
#
_symmetry.space_group_name_H-M   'P 1'
#
loop_
_entity.id
_entity.type
_entity.pdbx_description
1 polymer ?
#
loop_
_entity_poly.entity_id
_entity_poly.type
_entity_poly.pdbx_seq_one_letter_code
_entity_poly.pdbx_strand_id
1 'polypeptide(L)'
;MFVPLPLSLSLSLCIPNMSGDPKNKPDIFGVRLTCQQPGFLRTRTGPDRPNLSGGNLGVQDIESALVWVQNNIAAFGGDPKRVTLIGHDTGAALVNLLLLSSSAKNLFHRAILLSGSILSPWALVQQPNSLREMVANQMGCSSEPNEDIAPCLRKKTVAELLSIDFEPPRFLPRFGPSLPPDGSTVDPENAMEHASEAFITRELVLGAATTESYLDFNAADIQYGFEEDQRNRVLRTYIRNAYIYHLNEIFSAVRNEYTDWDKPILHPINIRDSTLEALSDGHTVSPLVRVGYLHARRGAKTYFFHFGYQSKETDYPQVTKAEGKNKSRNDLENVR
;
A
#
# COMPACT_ATOMS: atom_id res chain seq x y z
N MET A 1 22.30 -7.30 -10.60
CA MET A 1 21.40 -7.61 -11.73
C MET A 1 20.00 -7.68 -11.14
N PHE A 2 19.27 -6.57 -11.20
CA PHE A 2 17.95 -6.44 -10.61
C PHE A 2 16.99 -7.35 -11.38
N VAL A 3 16.44 -8.37 -10.72
CA VAL A 3 15.23 -9.03 -11.20
C VAL A 3 14.08 -8.15 -10.70
N PRO A 4 13.33 -7.46 -11.58
CA PRO A 4 12.12 -6.79 -11.15
C PRO A 4 11.14 -7.90 -10.77
N LEU A 5 10.95 -8.12 -9.47
CA LEU A 5 9.84 -8.94 -8.99
C LEU A 5 8.56 -8.32 -9.57
N PRO A 6 7.71 -9.08 -10.28
CA PRO A 6 6.40 -8.59 -10.66
C PRO A 6 5.69 -8.21 -9.37
N LEU A 7 5.38 -6.92 -9.20
CA LEU A 7 4.56 -6.40 -8.11
C LEU A 7 3.22 -7.15 -8.16
N SER A 8 3.13 -8.24 -7.41
CA SER A 8 1.92 -9.01 -7.26
C SER A 8 1.08 -8.30 -6.21
N LEU A 9 0.15 -7.48 -6.67
CA LEU A 9 -0.94 -7.05 -5.81
C LEU A 9 -1.73 -8.31 -5.40
N SER A 10 -1.74 -8.59 -4.11
CA SER A 10 -2.48 -9.71 -3.53
C SER A 10 -3.63 -9.15 -2.72
N LEU A 11 -4.79 -8.99 -3.35
CA LEU A 11 -6.05 -8.85 -2.65
C LEU A 11 -6.53 -10.26 -2.26
N SER A 12 -6.86 -10.48 -0.99
CA SER A 12 -7.46 -11.74 -0.53
C SER A 12 -8.85 -11.47 0.00
N LEU A 13 -9.86 -12.16 -0.54
CA LEU A 13 -11.20 -12.15 0.02
C LEU A 13 -11.27 -13.15 1.18
N CYS A 14 -11.94 -12.78 2.28
CA CYS A 14 -12.29 -13.71 3.35
C CYS A 14 -13.80 -13.71 3.56
N ILE A 15 -14.42 -14.89 3.44
CA ILE A 15 -15.86 -15.08 3.55
C ILE A 15 -16.10 -16.16 4.61
N PRO A 16 -16.61 -15.81 5.80
CA PRO A 16 -16.92 -16.82 6.80
C PRO A 16 -18.22 -17.57 6.46
N ASN A 17 -18.12 -18.89 6.28
CA ASN A 17 -19.26 -19.81 6.20
C ASN A 17 -19.90 -19.97 7.61
N MET A 18 -21.23 -20.01 7.67
CA MET A 18 -21.96 -20.47 8.86
C MET A 18 -23.04 -21.47 8.45
N SER A 19 -22.63 -22.66 8.00
CA SER A 19 -23.43 -23.84 8.28
C SER A 19 -23.47 -23.98 9.81
N GLY A 20 -24.65 -24.06 10.43
CA GLY A 20 -24.85 -24.11 11.88
C GLY A 20 -24.31 -25.36 12.60
N ASP A 21 -23.25 -25.98 12.09
CA ASP A 21 -22.52 -27.06 12.72
C ASP A 21 -21.18 -26.52 13.27
N PRO A 22 -20.93 -26.57 14.58
CA PRO A 22 -19.67 -26.12 15.19
C PRO A 22 -18.43 -26.90 14.72
N LYS A 23 -18.58 -27.91 13.85
CA LYS A 23 -17.47 -28.64 13.21
C LYS A 23 -17.07 -28.13 11.82
N ASN A 24 -17.85 -27.26 11.18
CA ASN A 24 -17.48 -26.67 9.89
C ASN A 24 -16.66 -25.39 10.10
N LYS A 25 -15.38 -25.46 9.74
CA LYS A 25 -14.49 -24.29 9.70
C LYS A 25 -15.07 -23.26 8.72
N PRO A 26 -14.86 -21.94 8.93
CA PRO A 26 -15.19 -20.97 7.91
C PRO A 26 -14.35 -21.29 6.65
N ASP A 27 -15.01 -21.73 5.58
CA ASP A 27 -14.36 -21.94 4.29
C ASP A 27 -13.92 -20.58 3.74
N ILE A 28 -12.63 -20.26 3.87
CA ILE A 28 -12.07 -19.03 3.34
C ILE A 28 -12.05 -19.14 1.81
N PHE A 29 -12.99 -18.47 1.15
CA PHE A 29 -12.95 -18.31 -0.30
C PHE A 29 -12.03 -17.14 -0.68
N GLY A 30 -10.76 -17.45 -0.94
CA GLY A 30 -9.76 -16.47 -1.37
C GLY A 30 -9.79 -16.25 -2.89
N VAL A 31 -10.27 -15.09 -3.33
CA VAL A 31 -10.08 -14.63 -4.73
C VAL A 31 -8.83 -13.75 -4.77
N ARG A 32 -7.79 -14.20 -5.47
CA ARG A 32 -6.59 -13.39 -5.74
C ARG A 32 -6.79 -12.60 -7.03
N LEU A 33 -6.81 -11.28 -6.91
CA LEU A 33 -6.87 -10.38 -8.07
C LEU A 33 -5.48 -9.82 -8.33
N THR A 34 -4.95 -10.04 -9.53
CA THR A 34 -3.65 -9.50 -9.94
C THR A 34 -3.89 -8.38 -10.94
N CYS A 35 -3.55 -7.16 -10.58
CA CYS A 35 -3.58 -6.03 -11.50
C CYS A 35 -2.19 -5.88 -12.15
N GLN A 36 -2.15 -5.71 -13.47
CA GLN A 36 -0.91 -5.42 -14.18
C GLN A 36 -0.65 -3.91 -14.25
N GLN A 37 0.62 -3.54 -14.39
CA GLN A 37 1.10 -2.15 -14.43
C GLN A 37 0.29 -1.20 -15.35
N PRO A 38 -0.12 -1.60 -16.58
CA PRO A 38 -0.88 -0.73 -17.46
C PRO A 38 -2.31 -0.43 -16.96
N GLY A 39 -2.85 -1.25 -16.04
CA GLY A 39 -4.21 -1.09 -15.51
C GLY A 39 -4.41 0.19 -14.70
N PHE A 40 -3.34 0.88 -14.33
CA PHE A 40 -3.40 2.16 -13.62
C PHE A 40 -2.96 3.34 -14.48
N LEU A 41 -2.58 3.10 -15.74
CA LEU A 41 -2.25 4.18 -16.67
C LEU A 41 -3.51 4.95 -17.04
N ARG A 42 -3.43 6.27 -16.96
CA ARG A 42 -4.52 7.16 -17.35
C ARG A 42 -4.42 7.51 -18.83
N THR A 43 -5.40 7.14 -19.65
CA THR A 43 -5.36 7.34 -21.10
C THR A 43 -6.15 8.56 -21.62
N ARG A 44 -6.99 9.18 -20.76
CA ARG A 44 -7.98 10.26 -21.02
C ARG A 44 -9.24 9.78 -21.74
N THR A 45 -10.37 10.47 -21.50
CA THR A 45 -11.66 10.28 -22.18
C THR A 45 -11.58 10.72 -23.63
N GLY A 46 -11.82 9.82 -24.58
CA GLY A 46 -12.15 10.20 -25.95
C GLY A 46 -13.54 10.86 -26.05
N PRO A 47 -13.84 11.59 -27.14
CA PRO A 47 -15.13 12.24 -27.36
C PRO A 47 -16.33 11.28 -27.32
N ASP A 48 -16.12 10.00 -27.63
CA ASP A 48 -17.18 8.98 -27.66
C ASP A 48 -17.56 8.43 -26.26
N ARG A 49 -16.77 8.72 -25.21
CA ARG A 49 -17.02 8.21 -23.84
C ARG A 49 -16.66 9.26 -22.77
N PRO A 50 -17.42 10.36 -22.66
CA PRO A 50 -17.16 11.44 -21.70
C PRO A 50 -17.22 11.00 -20.22
N ASN A 51 -17.87 9.87 -19.92
CA ASN A 51 -18.04 9.34 -18.55
C ASN A 51 -17.03 8.26 -18.16
N LEU A 52 -16.15 7.79 -19.07
CA LEU A 52 -15.08 6.87 -18.72
C LEU A 52 -13.77 7.65 -18.59
N SER A 53 -13.53 8.23 -17.41
CA SER A 53 -12.18 8.62 -17.02
C SER A 53 -11.27 7.40 -17.18
N GLY A 54 -10.47 7.36 -18.25
CA GLY A 54 -9.67 6.20 -18.66
C GLY A 54 -8.49 5.89 -17.73
N GLY A 55 -8.67 6.02 -16.42
CA GLY A 55 -7.69 5.67 -15.38
C GLY A 55 -8.33 4.74 -14.35
N ASN A 56 -7.48 4.14 -13.50
CA ASN A 56 -7.90 3.18 -12.46
C ASN A 56 -8.63 1.94 -13.00
N LEU A 57 -8.31 1.45 -14.20
CA LEU A 57 -8.90 0.21 -14.74
C LEU A 57 -8.67 -0.97 -13.79
N GLY A 58 -7.51 -1.05 -13.13
CA GLY A 58 -7.25 -2.07 -12.12
C GLY A 58 -8.20 -2.01 -10.92
N VAL A 59 -8.70 -0.82 -10.56
CA VAL A 59 -9.74 -0.67 -9.53
C VAL A 59 -11.09 -1.15 -10.06
N GLN A 60 -11.42 -0.83 -11.31
CA GLN A 60 -12.66 -1.27 -11.96
C GLN A 60 -12.70 -2.80 -12.14
N ASP A 61 -11.56 -3.43 -12.39
CA ASP A 61 -11.43 -4.89 -12.43
C ASP A 61 -11.75 -5.50 -11.07
N ILE A 62 -11.30 -4.88 -9.98
CA ILE A 62 -11.62 -5.32 -8.62
C ILE A 62 -13.12 -5.12 -8.33
N GLU A 63 -13.69 -3.97 -8.69
CA GLU A 63 -15.13 -3.74 -8.54
C GLU A 63 -15.96 -4.79 -9.32
N SER A 64 -15.54 -5.12 -10.55
CA SER A 64 -16.19 -6.14 -11.38
C SER A 64 -16.09 -7.54 -10.76
N ALA A 65 -14.92 -7.89 -10.21
CA ALA A 65 -14.74 -9.14 -9.49
C ALA A 65 -15.63 -9.21 -8.23
N LEU A 66 -15.79 -8.10 -7.51
CA LEU A 66 -16.69 -8.04 -6.36
C LEU A 66 -18.16 -8.18 -6.77
N VAL A 67 -18.57 -7.60 -7.91
CA VAL A 67 -19.91 -7.84 -8.49
C VAL A 67 -20.09 -9.32 -8.80
N TRP A 68 -19.08 -9.98 -9.38
CA TRP A 68 -19.14 -11.42 -9.62
C TRP A 68 -19.28 -12.21 -8.31
N VAL A 69 -18.52 -11.87 -7.27
CA VAL A 69 -18.63 -12.50 -5.95
C VAL A 69 -20.04 -12.34 -5.41
N GLN A 70 -20.61 -11.13 -5.43
CA GLN A 70 -21.97 -10.88 -4.96
C GLN A 70 -23.01 -11.76 -5.67
N ASN A 71 -22.84 -11.98 -6.97
CA ASN A 71 -23.79 -12.75 -7.78
C ASN A 71 -23.61 -14.27 -7.67
N ASN A 72 -22.40 -14.76 -7.36
CA ASN A 72 -22.07 -16.18 -7.51
C ASN A 72 -21.69 -16.87 -6.21
N ILE A 73 -21.27 -16.14 -5.17
CA ILE A 73 -20.69 -16.77 -3.97
C ILE A 73 -21.66 -17.69 -3.21
N ALA A 74 -22.97 -17.40 -3.31
CA ALA A 74 -24.01 -18.25 -2.74
C ALA A 74 -23.95 -19.70 -3.28
N ALA A 75 -23.56 -19.89 -4.55
CA ALA A 75 -23.39 -21.22 -5.14
C ALA A 75 -22.19 -22.00 -4.57
N PHE A 76 -21.22 -21.29 -3.98
CA PHE A 76 -20.04 -21.87 -3.32
C PHE A 76 -20.23 -22.00 -1.80
N GLY A 77 -21.44 -21.76 -1.28
CA GLY A 77 -21.75 -21.82 0.15
C GLY A 77 -21.33 -20.58 0.96
N GLY A 78 -20.88 -19.50 0.30
CA GLY A 78 -20.58 -18.23 0.98
C GLY A 78 -21.80 -17.31 1.03
N ASP A 79 -21.82 -16.41 2.02
CA ASP A 79 -22.89 -15.42 2.18
C ASP A 79 -22.47 -14.08 1.52
N PRO A 80 -23.17 -13.60 0.46
CA PRO A 80 -22.88 -12.31 -0.17
C PRO A 80 -23.01 -11.12 0.79
N LYS A 81 -23.79 -11.26 1.87
CA LYS A 81 -23.94 -10.23 2.93
C LYS A 81 -22.78 -10.21 3.94
N ARG A 82 -21.82 -11.12 3.81
CA ARG A 82 -20.68 -11.27 4.75
C ARG A 82 -19.32 -11.27 4.07
N VAL A 83 -19.19 -10.53 2.98
CA VAL A 83 -17.91 -10.36 2.28
C VAL A 83 -16.99 -9.40 3.05
N THR A 84 -15.78 -9.87 3.36
CA THR A 84 -14.68 -9.09 3.97
C THR A 84 -13.51 -8.97 3.00
N LEU A 85 -13.02 -7.75 2.78
CA LEU A 85 -11.83 -7.51 1.98
C LEU A 85 -10.60 -7.48 2.86
N ILE A 86 -9.53 -8.15 2.43
CA ILE A 86 -8.22 -8.08 3.08
C ILE A 86 -7.20 -7.66 2.04
N GLY A 87 -6.48 -6.57 2.34
CA GLY A 87 -5.38 -6.09 1.52
C GLY A 87 -4.11 -5.99 2.36
N HIS A 88 -2.98 -6.30 1.73
CA HIS A 88 -1.64 -6.05 2.28
C HIS A 88 -0.89 -5.07 1.38
N ASP A 89 -0.17 -4.12 1.96
CA ASP A 89 0.66 -3.15 1.24
C ASP A 89 -0.16 -2.38 0.18
N THR A 90 0.22 -2.42 -1.10
CA THR A 90 -0.56 -1.85 -2.22
C THR A 90 -1.98 -2.39 -2.31
N GLY A 91 -2.22 -3.64 -1.92
CA GLY A 91 -3.56 -4.21 -1.81
C GLY A 91 -4.38 -3.54 -0.71
N ALA A 92 -3.76 -3.16 0.42
CA ALA A 92 -4.44 -2.43 1.49
C ALA A 92 -4.83 -1.03 1.03
N ALA A 93 -3.95 -0.34 0.30
CA ALA A 93 -4.29 0.95 -0.33
C ALA A 93 -5.50 0.83 -1.27
N LEU A 94 -5.59 -0.23 -2.07
CA LEU A 94 -6.75 -0.47 -2.94
C LEU A 94 -8.04 -0.77 -2.17
N VAL A 95 -7.99 -1.58 -1.11
CA VAL A 95 -9.16 -1.79 -0.24
C VAL A 95 -9.60 -0.47 0.40
N ASN A 96 -8.64 0.34 0.84
CA ASN A 96 -8.92 1.65 1.41
C ASN A 96 -9.56 2.59 0.37
N LEU A 97 -9.14 2.54 -0.90
CA LEU A 97 -9.78 3.27 -1.99
C LEU A 97 -11.24 2.81 -2.21
N LEU A 98 -11.48 1.50 -2.21
CA LEU A 98 -12.82 0.91 -2.36
C LEU A 98 -13.75 1.25 -1.19
N LEU A 99 -13.21 1.47 0.01
CA LEU A 99 -14.01 1.97 1.14
C LEU A 99 -14.61 3.35 0.88
N LEU A 100 -13.92 4.18 0.08
CA LEU A 100 -14.37 5.53 -0.29
C LEU A 100 -15.20 5.54 -1.57
N SER A 101 -15.04 4.53 -2.43
CA SER A 101 -15.76 4.41 -3.68
C SER A 101 -17.26 4.20 -3.46
N SER A 102 -18.08 5.05 -4.09
CA SER A 102 -19.54 4.93 -4.06
C SER A 102 -20.06 3.74 -4.85
N SER A 103 -19.38 3.34 -5.94
CA SER A 103 -19.73 2.16 -6.74
C SER A 103 -19.56 0.85 -5.94
N ALA A 104 -18.66 0.84 -4.95
CA ALA A 104 -18.42 -0.33 -4.12
C ALA A 104 -19.30 -0.40 -2.86
N LYS A 105 -20.25 0.54 -2.65
CA LYS A 105 -21.06 0.68 -1.41
C LYS A 105 -21.67 -0.65 -0.91
N ASN A 106 -22.21 -1.47 -1.82
CA ASN A 106 -22.94 -2.69 -1.50
C ASN A 106 -22.19 -3.99 -1.86
N LEU A 107 -20.89 -3.90 -2.15
CA LEU A 107 -20.12 -5.05 -2.63
C LEU A 107 -19.39 -5.80 -1.51
N PHE A 108 -19.17 -5.16 -0.36
CA PHE A 108 -18.50 -5.73 0.80
C PHE A 108 -18.88 -4.99 2.09
N HIS A 109 -18.66 -5.65 3.23
CA HIS A 109 -19.21 -5.21 4.53
C HIS A 109 -18.13 -4.91 5.58
N ARG A 110 -16.94 -5.49 5.41
CA ARG A 110 -15.80 -5.29 6.32
C ARG A 110 -14.51 -5.18 5.52
N ALA A 111 -13.53 -4.49 6.09
CA ALA A 111 -12.21 -4.35 5.50
C ALA A 111 -11.11 -4.58 6.54
N ILE A 112 -10.02 -5.19 6.08
CA ILE A 112 -8.78 -5.36 6.83
C ILE A 112 -7.65 -4.76 5.98
N LEU A 113 -6.98 -3.75 6.52
CA LEU A 113 -5.84 -3.09 5.91
C LEU A 113 -4.58 -3.49 6.66
N LEU A 114 -3.67 -4.17 5.97
CA LEU A 114 -2.40 -4.61 6.53
C LEU A 114 -1.28 -3.81 5.88
N SER A 115 -0.53 -3.06 6.69
CA SER A 115 0.70 -2.38 6.26
C SER A 115 0.52 -1.46 5.05
N GLY A 116 -0.61 -0.75 4.95
CA GLY A 116 -0.85 0.15 3.83
C GLY A 116 -2.17 0.89 3.86
N SER A 117 -2.18 2.09 3.28
CA SER A 117 -3.37 2.94 3.14
C SER A 117 -3.24 3.90 1.96
N ILE A 118 -4.32 4.55 1.52
CA ILE A 118 -4.22 5.56 0.45
C ILE A 118 -3.47 6.83 0.87
N LEU A 119 -3.23 7.03 2.18
CA LEU A 119 -2.42 8.14 2.70
C LEU A 119 -0.92 7.83 2.65
N SER A 120 -0.56 6.60 2.36
CA SER A 120 0.85 6.21 2.26
C SER A 120 1.47 6.87 1.03
N PRO A 121 2.66 7.50 1.11
CA PRO A 121 3.26 8.23 -0.02
C PRO A 121 3.46 7.38 -1.28
N TRP A 122 3.68 6.08 -1.09
CA TRP A 122 3.87 5.10 -2.15
C TRP A 122 2.56 4.57 -2.77
N ALA A 123 1.37 4.97 -2.26
CA ALA A 123 0.09 4.38 -2.66
C ALA A 123 -0.54 5.02 -3.90
N LEU A 124 -0.39 6.33 -4.09
CA LEU A 124 -1.07 7.10 -5.15
C LEU A 124 -0.08 7.75 -6.11
N VAL A 125 -0.42 7.74 -7.40
CA VAL A 125 0.34 8.50 -8.41
C VAL A 125 -0.09 9.97 -8.36
N GLN A 126 0.83 10.84 -8.00
CA GLN A 126 0.60 12.28 -7.86
C GLN A 126 0.41 13.01 -9.21
N GLN A 127 1.14 12.59 -10.25
CA GLN A 127 1.15 13.24 -11.56
C GLN A 127 0.79 12.26 -12.69
N PRO A 128 -0.46 11.77 -12.76
CA PRO A 128 -0.86 10.76 -13.74
C PRO A 128 -0.74 11.25 -15.19
N ASN A 129 -0.87 12.57 -15.44
CA ASN A 129 -0.72 13.14 -16.78
C ASN A 129 0.74 13.16 -17.27
N SER A 130 1.70 13.44 -16.39
CA SER A 130 3.13 13.37 -16.72
C SER A 130 3.53 11.93 -17.00
N LEU A 131 3.04 10.98 -16.20
CA LEU A 131 3.23 9.55 -16.45
C LEU A 131 2.69 9.13 -17.83
N ARG A 132 1.48 9.59 -18.18
CA ARG A 132 0.88 9.35 -19.50
C ARG A 132 1.77 9.86 -20.63
N GLU A 133 2.31 11.07 -20.52
CA GLU A 133 3.19 11.66 -21.54
C GLU A 133 4.50 10.89 -21.69
N MET A 134 5.13 10.47 -20.59
CA MET A 134 6.33 9.63 -20.62
C MET A 134 6.07 8.30 -21.34
N VAL A 135 4.96 7.63 -21.00
CA VAL A 135 4.56 6.37 -21.64
C VAL A 135 4.25 6.58 -23.13
N ALA A 136 3.54 7.66 -23.49
CA ALA A 136 3.23 7.97 -24.88
C ALA A 136 4.50 8.16 -25.70
N ASN A 137 5.46 8.94 -25.19
CA ASN A 137 6.75 9.18 -25.85
C ASN A 137 7.56 7.90 -26.06
N GLN A 138 7.64 7.03 -25.05
CA GLN A 138 8.37 5.76 -25.15
C GLN A 138 7.71 4.77 -26.14
N MET A 139 6.38 4.84 -26.28
CA MET A 139 5.62 3.98 -27.19
C MET A 139 5.46 4.55 -28.60
N GLY A 140 5.94 5.78 -28.86
CA GLY A 140 5.70 6.47 -30.12
C GLY A 140 4.22 6.76 -30.37
N CYS A 141 3.45 6.98 -29.30
CA CYS A 141 2.06 7.43 -29.36
C CYS A 141 2.00 8.95 -29.25
N SER A 142 0.96 9.56 -29.83
CA SER A 142 0.71 11.00 -29.69
C SER A 142 0.59 11.39 -28.22
N SER A 143 1.33 12.41 -27.79
CA SER A 143 1.30 12.96 -26.43
C SER A 143 0.42 14.20 -26.32
N GLU A 144 -0.34 14.54 -27.38
CA GLU A 144 -1.15 15.75 -27.40
C GLU A 144 -2.10 15.80 -26.20
N PRO A 145 -2.26 16.96 -25.53
CA PRO A 145 -3.09 17.07 -24.33
C PRO A 145 -4.54 16.64 -24.57
N ASN A 146 -4.99 16.74 -25.83
CA ASN A 146 -6.37 16.47 -26.24
C ASN A 146 -6.65 15.08 -26.79
N GLU A 147 -5.64 14.25 -26.99
CA GLU A 147 -5.77 12.95 -27.64
C GLU A 147 -5.77 11.80 -26.61
N ASP A 148 -6.63 10.80 -26.84
CA ASP A 148 -6.63 9.55 -26.06
C ASP A 148 -5.52 8.65 -26.60
N ILE A 149 -4.62 8.22 -25.71
CA ILE A 149 -3.50 7.35 -26.09
C ILE A 149 -3.90 5.87 -26.16
N ALA A 150 -5.07 5.50 -25.61
CA ALA A 150 -5.52 4.11 -25.56
C ALA A 150 -5.60 3.40 -26.93
N PRO A 151 -6.12 4.02 -28.01
CA PRO A 151 -6.17 3.39 -29.33
C PRO A 151 -4.78 3.03 -29.86
N CYS A 152 -3.77 3.85 -29.55
CA CYS A 152 -2.38 3.58 -29.92
C CYS A 152 -1.80 2.45 -29.06
N LEU A 153 -1.95 2.52 -27.73
CA LEU A 153 -1.44 1.51 -26.82
C LEU A 153 -2.05 0.12 -27.06
N ARG A 154 -3.33 0.04 -27.45
CA ARG A 154 -3.99 -1.24 -27.79
C ARG A 154 -3.43 -1.92 -29.04
N LYS A 155 -2.68 -1.20 -29.88
CA LYS A 155 -1.99 -1.78 -31.04
C LYS A 155 -0.60 -2.33 -30.69
N LYS A 156 -0.08 -2.00 -29.50
CA LYS A 156 1.22 -2.48 -29.02
C LYS A 156 1.09 -3.88 -28.43
N THR A 157 2.18 -4.62 -28.47
CA THR A 157 2.27 -5.93 -27.85
C THR A 157 2.41 -5.81 -26.34
N VAL A 158 1.99 -6.85 -25.61
CA VAL A 158 2.16 -6.90 -24.15
C VAL A 158 3.64 -6.80 -23.75
N ALA A 159 4.54 -7.39 -24.54
CA ALA A 159 5.98 -7.31 -24.29
C ALA A 159 6.50 -5.86 -24.37
N GLU A 160 6.06 -5.08 -25.37
CA GLU A 160 6.41 -3.66 -25.46
C GLU A 160 5.88 -2.88 -24.26
N LEU A 161 4.62 -3.10 -23.88
CA LEU A 161 4.00 -2.43 -22.72
C LEU A 161 4.70 -2.77 -21.40
N LEU A 162 5.20 -3.99 -21.25
CA LEU A 162 5.99 -4.41 -20.08
C LEU A 162 7.44 -3.94 -20.12
N SER A 163 7.96 -3.60 -21.31
CA SER A 163 9.31 -3.04 -21.49
C SER A 163 9.39 -1.54 -21.29
N ILE A 164 8.26 -0.87 -20.98
CA ILE A 164 8.30 0.50 -20.48
C ILE A 164 9.27 0.50 -19.31
N ASP A 165 10.22 1.41 -19.31
CA ASP A 165 11.25 1.52 -18.28
C ASP A 165 11.49 2.98 -17.96
N PHE A 166 11.15 3.34 -16.73
CA PHE A 166 11.45 4.64 -16.15
C PHE A 166 11.56 4.43 -14.64
N GLU A 167 12.56 5.05 -14.03
CA GLU A 167 12.74 4.98 -12.60
C GLU A 167 11.82 6.01 -11.92
N PRO A 168 10.84 5.59 -11.11
CA PRO A 168 10.12 6.54 -10.29
C PRO A 168 11.08 7.15 -9.26
N PRO A 169 10.80 8.37 -8.77
CA PRO A 169 11.48 8.87 -7.60
C PRO A 169 11.37 7.86 -6.45
N ARG A 170 12.45 7.65 -5.71
CA ARG A 170 12.50 6.70 -4.60
C ARG A 170 11.30 6.91 -3.66
N PHE A 171 10.67 5.81 -3.24
CA PHE A 171 9.50 5.76 -2.35
C PHE A 171 8.17 6.22 -2.97
N LEU A 172 8.13 6.51 -4.28
CA LEU A 172 6.88 6.80 -4.99
C LEU A 172 6.49 5.63 -5.90
N PRO A 173 5.19 5.44 -6.18
CA PRO A 173 4.76 4.36 -7.05
C PRO A 173 5.15 4.65 -8.48
N ARG A 174 5.54 3.59 -9.19
CA ARG A 174 5.76 3.63 -10.63
C ARG A 174 4.46 3.74 -11.41
N PHE A 175 3.54 2.84 -11.08
CA PHE A 175 2.16 2.82 -11.53
C PHE A 175 1.29 2.60 -10.30
N GLY A 176 0.16 3.27 -10.24
CA GLY A 176 -0.73 3.18 -9.09
C GLY A 176 -1.99 3.99 -9.32
N PRO A 177 -3.01 3.80 -8.47
CA PRO A 177 -4.24 4.55 -8.56
C PRO A 177 -3.99 6.05 -8.44
N SER A 178 -4.82 6.84 -9.12
CA SER A 178 -4.84 8.30 -9.00
C SER A 178 -6.18 8.78 -8.42
N LEU A 179 -6.15 9.81 -7.58
CA LEU A 179 -7.34 10.42 -6.98
C LEU A 179 -7.46 11.90 -7.34
N PRO A 180 -8.69 12.40 -7.54
CA PRO A 180 -9.92 11.67 -7.82
C PRO A 180 -9.92 11.17 -9.29
N PRO A 181 -10.89 10.32 -9.68
CA PRO A 181 -10.97 9.76 -11.02
C PRO A 181 -10.95 10.82 -12.15
N ASP A 182 -11.45 12.02 -11.88
CA ASP A 182 -11.52 13.12 -12.84
C ASP A 182 -10.19 13.91 -13.01
N GLY A 183 -9.20 13.71 -12.12
CA GLY A 183 -7.88 14.37 -12.22
C GLY A 183 -7.78 15.79 -11.69
N SER A 184 -8.79 16.30 -10.98
CA SER A 184 -8.57 17.41 -10.04
C SER A 184 -7.58 16.95 -8.94
N THR A 185 -6.89 17.82 -8.23
CA THR A 185 -6.07 17.37 -7.08
C THR A 185 -6.94 17.42 -5.84
N VAL A 186 -7.58 16.31 -5.48
CA VAL A 186 -8.24 16.17 -4.18
C VAL A 186 -7.28 15.45 -3.27
N ASP A 187 -6.86 16.15 -2.21
CA ASP A 187 -6.11 15.57 -1.11
C ASP A 187 -6.83 14.29 -0.61
N PRO A 188 -6.19 13.12 -0.61
CA PRO A 188 -6.81 11.86 -0.17
C PRO A 188 -7.33 11.95 1.27
N GLU A 189 -6.71 12.78 2.10
CA GLU A 189 -7.20 13.06 3.45
C GLU A 189 -8.53 13.81 3.40
N ASN A 190 -8.62 14.87 2.60
CA ASN A 190 -9.88 15.59 2.36
C ASN A 190 -10.97 14.69 1.77
N ALA A 191 -10.61 13.74 0.89
CA ALA A 191 -11.55 12.74 0.36
C ALA A 191 -12.09 11.81 1.46
N MET A 192 -11.26 11.42 2.42
CA MET A 192 -11.69 10.67 3.59
C MET A 192 -12.53 11.51 4.56
N GLU A 193 -12.22 12.78 4.72
CA GLU A 193 -13.02 13.71 5.50
C GLU A 193 -14.39 13.99 4.87
N HIS A 194 -14.54 13.87 3.57
CA HIS A 194 -15.84 14.05 2.91
C HIS A 194 -16.41 12.72 2.42
N ALA A 195 -15.86 11.61 2.91
CA ALA A 195 -16.29 10.28 2.51
C ALA A 195 -17.76 10.05 2.85
N SER A 196 -18.44 9.29 1.98
CA SER A 196 -19.83 8.92 2.15
C SER A 196 -20.05 8.13 3.46
N GLU A 197 -21.30 8.05 3.91
CA GLU A 197 -21.68 7.22 5.07
C GLU A 197 -21.20 5.76 4.96
N ALA A 198 -20.98 5.25 3.75
CA ALA A 198 -20.46 3.91 3.51
C ALA A 198 -19.05 3.68 4.10
N PHE A 199 -18.27 4.75 4.28
CA PHE A 199 -17.00 4.68 4.98
C PHE A 199 -17.19 4.46 6.48
N ILE A 200 -18.24 5.03 7.07
CA ILE A 200 -18.49 5.03 8.53
C ILE A 200 -19.25 3.78 8.97
N THR A 201 -20.09 3.21 8.11
CA THR A 201 -20.94 2.06 8.46
C THR A 201 -20.20 0.72 8.51
N ARG A 202 -19.01 0.64 7.89
CA ARG A 202 -18.26 -0.62 7.76
C ARG A 202 -17.29 -0.81 8.91
N GLU A 203 -17.05 -2.07 9.28
CA GLU A 203 -16.05 -2.40 10.29
C GLU A 203 -14.66 -2.47 9.65
N LEU A 204 -13.67 -1.82 10.28
CA LEU A 204 -12.32 -1.69 9.77
C LEU A 204 -11.31 -2.25 10.77
N VAL A 205 -10.47 -3.16 10.30
CA VAL A 205 -9.29 -3.64 11.05
C VAL A 205 -8.04 -3.11 10.37
N LEU A 206 -7.12 -2.58 11.15
CA LEU A 206 -5.84 -2.04 10.70
C LEU A 206 -4.72 -2.82 11.37
N GLY A 207 -3.71 -3.20 10.61
CA GLY A 207 -2.54 -3.91 11.12
C GLY A 207 -1.25 -3.28 10.62
N ALA A 208 -0.28 -3.08 11.50
CA ALA A 208 1.08 -2.68 11.14
C ALA A 208 2.11 -3.64 11.75
N ALA A 209 3.20 -3.89 11.05
CA ALA A 209 4.34 -4.63 11.52
C ALA A 209 5.35 -3.73 12.23
N THR A 210 6.26 -4.32 13.02
CA THR A 210 7.32 -3.57 13.72
C THR A 210 8.31 -2.88 12.79
N THR A 211 8.52 -3.44 11.59
CA THR A 211 9.46 -2.88 10.61
C THR A 211 8.85 -3.04 9.23
N GLU A 212 8.29 -1.96 8.71
CA GLU A 212 7.60 -1.92 7.42
C GLU A 212 8.58 -1.67 6.27
N SER A 213 9.55 -0.79 6.49
CA SER A 213 10.54 -0.37 5.49
C SER A 213 11.70 -1.35 5.30
N TYR A 214 11.58 -2.60 5.77
CA TYR A 214 12.64 -3.60 5.62
C TYR A 214 12.95 -3.88 4.14
N LEU A 215 11.92 -3.92 3.29
CA LEU A 215 12.05 -4.23 1.86
C LEU A 215 12.53 -3.05 1.01
N ASP A 216 12.69 -1.86 1.60
CA ASP A 216 13.14 -0.65 0.90
C ASP A 216 14.66 -0.61 0.65
N PHE A 217 15.40 -1.58 1.19
CA PHE A 217 16.86 -1.61 1.20
C PHE A 217 17.41 -2.96 0.72
N ASN A 218 18.64 -2.92 0.21
CA ASN A 218 19.32 -4.13 -0.26
C ASN A 218 19.84 -4.97 0.93
N ALA A 219 20.20 -6.23 0.66
CA ALA A 219 20.67 -7.14 1.70
C ALA A 219 21.97 -6.68 2.39
N ALA A 220 22.86 -5.98 1.69
CA ALA A 220 24.13 -5.50 2.26
C ALA A 220 23.89 -4.34 3.23
N ASP A 221 23.04 -3.40 2.84
CA ASP A 221 22.53 -2.29 3.65
C ASP A 221 21.91 -2.79 4.95
N ILE A 222 21.09 -3.85 4.86
CA ILE A 222 20.53 -4.51 6.03
C ILE A 222 21.61 -5.22 6.85
N GLN A 223 22.54 -5.93 6.24
CA GLN A 223 23.53 -6.74 6.97
C GLN A 223 24.58 -5.88 7.69
N TYR A 224 25.14 -4.88 7.01
CA TYR A 224 26.27 -4.08 7.50
C TYR A 224 25.84 -2.79 8.20
N GLY A 225 24.60 -2.33 8.00
CA GLY A 225 24.08 -1.10 8.58
C GLY A 225 24.40 0.14 7.74
N PHE A 226 24.13 1.32 8.30
CA PHE A 226 24.26 2.60 7.58
C PHE A 226 25.35 3.49 8.18
N GLU A 227 26.06 4.17 7.29
CA GLU A 227 26.82 5.37 7.62
C GLU A 227 25.88 6.56 7.85
N GLU A 228 26.32 7.56 8.61
CA GLU A 228 25.49 8.73 8.91
C GLU A 228 25.09 9.51 7.64
N ASP A 229 26.02 9.63 6.70
CA ASP A 229 25.77 10.27 5.41
C ASP A 229 24.77 9.50 4.55
N GLN A 230 24.77 8.17 4.65
CA GLN A 230 23.78 7.33 3.98
C GLN A 230 22.40 7.58 4.57
N ARG A 231 22.24 7.55 5.89
CA ARG A 231 20.98 7.93 6.57
C ARG A 231 20.50 9.30 6.11
N ASN A 232 21.37 10.30 6.16
CA ASN A 232 20.98 11.68 5.84
C ASN A 232 20.52 11.81 4.38
N ARG A 233 21.16 11.11 3.43
CA ARG A 233 20.73 11.08 2.02
C ARG A 233 19.38 10.39 1.84
N VAL A 234 19.18 9.26 2.51
CA VAL A 234 17.92 8.50 2.48
C VAL A 234 16.76 9.36 2.99
N LEU A 235 16.90 9.93 4.19
CA LEU A 235 15.86 10.75 4.82
C LEU A 235 15.55 12.01 4.02
N ARG A 236 16.56 12.70 3.48
CA ARG A 236 16.32 13.88 2.60
C ARG A 236 15.58 13.49 1.32
N THR A 237 15.92 12.34 0.74
CA THR A 237 15.23 11.85 -0.46
C THR A 237 13.77 11.56 -0.15
N TYR A 238 13.50 10.88 0.97
CA TYR A 238 12.14 10.63 1.45
C TYR A 238 11.37 11.94 1.62
N ILE A 239 11.91 12.88 2.41
CA ILE A 239 11.21 14.12 2.75
C ILE A 239 10.93 14.98 1.52
N ARG A 240 11.89 15.09 0.59
CA ARG A 240 11.71 15.82 -0.67
C ARG A 240 10.60 15.24 -1.54
N ASN A 241 10.41 13.92 -1.50
CA ASN A 241 9.43 13.24 -2.34
C ASN A 241 8.05 13.17 -1.66
N ALA A 242 7.99 13.15 -0.32
CA ALA A 242 6.75 13.05 0.46
C ALA A 242 6.14 14.42 0.83
N TYR A 243 6.95 15.47 0.97
CA TYR A 243 6.50 16.80 1.43
C TYR A 243 6.86 17.90 0.42
N ILE A 244 6.06 18.98 0.43
CA ILE A 244 6.24 20.13 -0.48
C ILE A 244 6.93 21.30 0.22
N TYR A 245 6.64 21.53 1.50
CA TYR A 245 7.08 22.71 2.25
C TYR A 245 7.93 22.31 3.47
N HIS A 246 8.72 23.25 3.99
CA HIS A 246 9.51 23.11 5.23
C HIS A 246 10.44 21.90 5.29
N LEU A 247 11.05 21.54 4.14
CA LEU A 247 11.85 20.32 4.01
C LEU A 247 13.02 20.24 4.99
N ASN A 248 13.67 21.38 5.28
CA ASN A 248 14.84 21.44 6.15
C ASN A 248 14.47 21.28 7.63
N GLU A 249 13.35 21.88 8.03
CA GLU A 249 12.79 21.81 9.37
C GLU A 249 12.29 20.39 9.66
N ILE A 250 11.53 19.80 8.72
CA ILE A 250 11.06 18.42 8.80
C ILE A 250 12.26 17.47 8.91
N PHE A 251 13.28 17.63 8.06
CA PHE A 251 14.48 16.81 8.14
C PHE A 251 15.19 16.91 9.49
N SER A 252 15.31 18.13 10.02
CA SER A 252 15.95 18.35 11.32
C SER A 252 15.16 17.72 12.46
N ALA A 253 13.83 17.83 12.42
CA ALA A 253 12.93 17.22 13.40
C ALA A 253 12.98 15.69 13.36
N VAL A 254 12.85 15.09 12.17
CA VAL A 254 12.94 13.64 11.99
C VAL A 254 14.30 13.11 12.44
N ARG A 255 15.39 13.77 12.04
CA ARG A 255 16.73 13.36 12.49
C ARG A 255 16.86 13.43 14.02
N ASN A 256 16.29 14.46 14.64
CA ASN A 256 16.35 14.62 16.09
C ASN A 256 15.55 13.56 16.84
N GLU A 257 14.34 13.26 16.37
CA GLU A 257 13.43 12.29 17.00
C GLU A 257 13.98 10.86 16.92
N TYR A 258 14.49 10.46 15.74
CA TYR A 258 15.01 9.11 15.50
C TYR A 258 16.53 9.03 15.70
N THR A 259 17.09 9.83 16.61
CA THR A 259 18.47 9.64 17.08
C THR A 259 18.43 9.26 18.55
N ASP A 260 19.01 8.11 18.88
CA ASP A 260 19.18 7.66 20.27
C ASP A 260 20.28 8.50 20.94
N TRP A 261 19.87 9.56 21.63
CA TRP A 261 20.76 10.49 22.31
C TRP A 261 21.42 9.89 23.56
N ASP A 262 20.93 8.76 24.07
CA ASP A 262 21.53 8.07 25.22
C ASP A 262 22.83 7.34 24.80
N LYS A 263 23.01 7.06 23.50
CA LYS A 263 24.20 6.41 22.95
C LYS A 263 25.09 7.41 22.20
N PRO A 264 26.24 7.82 22.76
CA PRO A 264 27.12 8.81 22.12
C PRO A 264 27.85 8.26 20.89
N ILE A 265 28.01 6.94 20.78
CA ILE A 265 28.63 6.28 19.63
C ILE A 265 27.54 5.62 18.79
N LEU A 266 27.31 6.17 17.60
CA LEU A 266 26.35 5.64 16.65
C LEU A 266 26.98 4.49 15.86
N HIS A 267 26.65 3.25 16.26
CA HIS A 267 27.03 2.06 15.48
C HIS A 267 26.20 1.99 14.19
N PRO A 268 26.75 1.54 13.05
CA PRO A 268 26.02 1.48 11.77
C PRO A 268 24.68 0.73 11.83
N ILE A 269 24.60 -0.31 12.66
CA ILE A 269 23.38 -1.08 12.92
C ILE A 269 22.30 -0.22 13.60
N ASN A 270 22.67 0.59 14.59
CA ASN A 270 21.72 1.46 15.28
C ASN A 270 21.22 2.56 14.33
N ILE A 271 22.12 3.12 13.52
CA ILE A 271 21.76 4.11 12.50
C ILE A 271 20.77 3.51 11.50
N ARG A 272 21.02 2.28 11.04
CA ARG A 272 20.10 1.52 10.19
C ARG A 272 18.74 1.36 10.86
N ASP A 273 18.70 0.85 12.08
CA ASP A 273 17.45 0.55 12.78
C ASP A 273 16.60 1.81 13.01
N SER A 274 17.21 2.90 13.46
CA SER A 274 16.50 4.18 13.62
C SER A 274 16.04 4.76 12.27
N THR A 275 16.81 4.54 11.19
CA THR A 275 16.38 4.95 9.84
C THR A 275 15.20 4.11 9.34
N LEU A 276 15.22 2.80 9.58
CA LEU A 276 14.12 1.90 9.24
C LEU A 276 12.85 2.26 10.03
N GLU A 277 12.99 2.62 11.30
CA GLU A 277 11.88 3.07 12.14
C GLU A 277 11.28 4.38 11.61
N ALA A 278 12.11 5.38 11.33
CA ALA A 278 11.67 6.66 10.77
C ALA A 278 10.92 6.51 9.44
N LEU A 279 11.40 5.64 8.55
CA LEU A 279 10.74 5.36 7.28
C LEU A 279 9.48 4.51 7.45
N SER A 280 9.49 3.50 8.31
CA SER A 280 8.30 2.68 8.58
C SER A 280 7.16 3.54 9.10
N ASP A 281 7.48 4.45 10.02
CA ASP A 281 6.51 5.37 10.60
C ASP A 281 5.99 6.37 9.57
N GLY A 282 6.89 6.97 8.79
CA GLY A 282 6.52 7.94 7.76
C GLY A 282 5.73 7.33 6.58
N HIS A 283 6.17 6.17 6.08
CA HIS A 283 5.57 5.53 4.91
C HIS A 283 4.24 4.87 5.21
N THR A 284 4.13 4.20 6.35
CA THR A 284 3.08 3.19 6.54
C THR A 284 2.34 3.39 7.86
N VAL A 285 3.04 3.42 8.99
CA VAL A 285 2.37 3.41 10.32
C VAL A 285 1.58 4.70 10.56
N SER A 286 2.20 5.87 10.41
CA SER A 286 1.51 7.16 10.62
C SER A 286 0.34 7.36 9.65
N PRO A 287 0.47 7.12 8.33
CA PRO A 287 -0.65 7.12 7.41
C PRO A 287 -1.77 6.15 7.79
N LEU A 288 -1.44 4.93 8.23
CA LEU A 288 -2.44 3.93 8.63
C LEU A 288 -3.19 4.33 9.91
N VAL A 289 -2.46 4.82 10.91
CA VAL A 289 -3.06 5.37 12.15
C VAL A 289 -3.94 6.58 11.83
N ARG A 290 -3.54 7.44 10.88
CA ARG A 290 -4.35 8.57 10.44
C ARG A 290 -5.68 8.13 9.83
N VAL A 291 -5.68 7.09 8.98
CA VAL A 291 -6.93 6.49 8.46
C VAL A 291 -7.80 5.95 9.61
N GLY A 292 -7.19 5.24 10.56
CA GLY A 292 -7.90 4.73 11.73
C GLY A 292 -8.55 5.83 12.56
N TYR A 293 -7.85 6.95 12.76
CA TYR A 293 -8.38 8.14 13.43
C TYR A 293 -9.56 8.76 12.66
N LEU A 294 -9.41 8.96 11.35
CA LEU A 294 -10.47 9.54 10.52
C LEU A 294 -11.74 8.67 10.51
N HIS A 295 -11.59 7.35 10.53
CA HIS A 295 -12.68 6.38 10.61
C HIS A 295 -13.33 6.38 12.01
N ALA A 296 -12.53 6.22 13.08
CA ALA A 296 -13.02 6.12 14.46
C ALA A 296 -13.68 7.41 14.96
N ARG A 297 -13.16 8.58 14.59
CA ARG A 297 -13.69 9.90 14.98
C ARG A 297 -15.17 10.08 14.61
N ARG A 298 -15.65 9.39 13.58
CA ARG A 298 -17.04 9.44 13.10
C ARG A 298 -17.96 8.41 13.74
N GLY A 299 -17.47 7.66 14.74
CA GLY A 299 -18.24 6.63 15.44
C GLY A 299 -18.21 5.26 14.76
N ALA A 300 -17.37 5.06 13.74
CA ALA A 300 -17.20 3.78 13.08
C ALA A 300 -16.40 2.80 13.95
N LYS A 301 -16.66 1.50 13.79
CA LYS A 301 -15.94 0.46 14.54
C LYS A 301 -14.58 0.20 13.90
N THR A 302 -13.53 0.67 14.56
CA THR A 302 -12.14 0.51 14.14
C THR A 302 -11.38 -0.35 15.14
N TYR A 303 -10.62 -1.31 14.64
CA TYR A 303 -9.66 -2.10 15.42
C TYR A 303 -8.26 -1.88 14.88
N PHE A 304 -7.27 -1.82 15.75
CA PHE A 304 -5.87 -1.69 15.37
C PHE A 304 -5.05 -2.78 16.07
N PHE A 305 -4.14 -3.41 15.35
CA PHE A 305 -3.19 -4.35 15.93
C PHE A 305 -1.77 -4.09 15.44
N HIS A 306 -0.81 -4.43 16.29
CA HIS A 306 0.61 -4.38 15.98
C HIS A 306 1.15 -5.82 15.91
N PHE A 307 1.82 -6.14 14.81
CA PHE A 307 2.46 -7.43 14.59
C PHE A 307 3.94 -7.36 14.96
N GLY A 308 4.26 -7.87 16.15
CA GLY A 308 5.61 -7.90 16.72
C GLY A 308 6.34 -9.24 16.63
N TYR A 309 5.71 -10.27 16.07
CA TYR A 309 6.30 -11.61 16.05
C TYR A 309 7.31 -11.76 14.90
N GLN A 310 8.47 -12.30 15.22
CA GLN A 310 9.52 -12.62 14.25
C GLN A 310 9.65 -14.14 14.08
N SER A 311 9.50 -14.61 12.85
CA SER A 311 9.61 -16.05 12.54
C SER A 311 11.03 -16.55 12.77
N LYS A 312 11.18 -17.76 13.31
CA LYS A 312 12.48 -18.41 13.56
C LYS A 312 13.17 -18.89 12.28
N GLU A 313 12.38 -19.22 11.26
CA GLU A 313 12.85 -19.58 9.93
C GLU A 313 12.67 -18.36 9.03
N THR A 314 13.76 -17.69 8.66
CA THR A 314 13.74 -16.59 7.69
C THR A 314 14.91 -16.72 6.73
N ASP A 315 14.64 -16.44 5.45
CA ASP A 315 15.68 -16.26 4.42
C ASP A 315 16.47 -14.95 4.60
N TYR A 316 16.08 -14.15 5.59
CA TYR A 316 16.56 -12.80 5.83
C TYR A 316 17.25 -12.67 7.19
N PRO A 317 18.31 -11.84 7.31
CA PRO A 317 18.96 -11.55 8.59
C PRO A 317 17.95 -11.00 9.60
N GLN A 318 17.97 -11.55 10.81
CA GLN A 318 17.09 -11.12 11.88
C GLN A 318 17.55 -9.75 12.40
N VAL A 319 16.69 -8.74 12.30
CA VAL A 319 16.90 -7.45 12.98
C VAL A 319 16.61 -7.64 14.46
N THR A 320 17.63 -7.97 15.24
CA THR A 320 17.50 -7.93 16.70
C THR A 320 17.55 -6.47 17.14
N LYS A 321 16.41 -5.91 17.56
CA LYS A 321 16.43 -4.67 18.34
C LYS A 321 17.40 -4.89 19.49
N ALA A 322 18.40 -4.03 19.63
CA ALA A 322 19.33 -4.06 20.75
C ALA A 322 18.59 -3.61 22.02
N GLU A 323 17.64 -4.42 22.48
CA GLU A 323 17.08 -4.32 23.82
C GLU A 323 18.22 -4.59 24.79
N GLY A 324 18.41 -3.66 25.72
CA GLY A 324 19.36 -3.81 26.82
C GLY A 324 19.18 -5.18 27.46
N LYS A 325 20.28 -5.92 27.59
CA LYS A 325 20.35 -7.24 28.22
C LYS A 325 19.55 -7.25 29.54
N ASN A 326 18.33 -7.76 29.49
CA ASN A 326 17.77 -8.57 30.55
C ASN A 326 17.61 -9.98 30.00
N LYS A 327 18.74 -10.68 30.00
CA LYS A 327 18.81 -12.13 29.90
C LYS A 327 18.09 -12.69 31.13
N SER A 328 16.77 -12.74 31.10
CA SER A 328 16.01 -13.62 31.98
C SER A 328 16.29 -15.04 31.52
N ARG A 329 17.33 -15.57 32.16
CA ARG A 329 17.59 -16.98 32.37
C ARG A 329 16.27 -17.74 32.57
N ASN A 330 15.79 -18.40 31.52
CA ASN A 330 14.95 -19.57 31.65
C ASN A 330 15.72 -20.72 31.02
N ASP A 331 16.55 -21.31 31.88
CA ASP A 331 16.95 -22.70 31.81
C ASP A 331 15.69 -23.54 31.61
N LEU A 332 15.59 -24.24 30.49
CA LEU A 332 14.86 -25.50 30.37
C LEU A 332 15.59 -26.32 29.31
N GLU A 333 16.78 -26.76 29.71
CA GLU A 333 17.36 -28.01 29.22
C GLU A 333 16.35 -29.14 29.40
N ASN A 334 16.29 -30.01 28.38
CA ASN A 334 16.07 -31.44 28.47
C ASN A 334 15.68 -31.97 29.86
N VAL A 335 14.44 -32.44 30.02
CA VAL A 335 14.21 -33.63 30.85
C VAL A 335 13.10 -34.48 30.21
N ARG A 336 13.42 -35.76 30.10
CA ARG A 336 12.51 -36.89 29.92
C ARG A 336 11.47 -36.98 31.02
#